data_AF-A0A372N9W9-F1
#
_entry.id   AF-A0A372N9W9-F1
#
_cell.length_a   1.000
_cell.length_b   1.000
_cell.length_c   1.000
_cell.angle_alpha   90.00
_cell.angle_beta   90.00
_cell.angle_gamma   90.00
#
_symmetry.space_group_name_H-M   'P 1'
#
loop_
_entity.id
_entity.type
_entity.pdbx_description
1 polymer ?
#
loop_
_entity_poly.entity_id
_entity_poly.type
_entity_poly.pdbx_seq_one_letter_code
_entity_poly.pdbx_strand_id
1 'polypeptide(L)'
;MRLITTEEGLNINPAHVVQFTTLRNGQTRILLTTGGEQYVDTCSDSLRDLFIPVIPAAPGFVAVFADGLSDGTFHYRHRSVIAWRLCASGNYPVFEGYAEDADDYAVVIDLLIATEN
;
A
#
# COMPACT_ATOMS: atom_id res chain seq x y z
N MET A 1 13.69 -9.23 -7.76
CA MET A 1 12.76 -8.25 -8.35
C MET A 1 12.26 -8.81 -9.67
N ARG A 2 10.95 -8.86 -9.88
CA ARG A 2 10.33 -9.44 -11.09
C ARG A 2 10.18 -8.35 -12.15
N LEU A 3 10.63 -8.59 -13.39
CA LEU A 3 10.41 -7.67 -14.51
C LEU A 3 9.01 -7.91 -15.07
N ILE A 4 8.33 -6.83 -15.48
CA ILE A 4 7.11 -6.92 -16.28
C ILE A 4 7.55 -7.13 -17.71
N THR A 5 7.21 -8.28 -18.29
CA THR A 5 7.44 -8.51 -19.72
C THR A 5 6.15 -8.26 -20.48
N THR A 6 6.21 -7.38 -21.47
CA THR A 6 5.12 -7.13 -22.41
C THR A 6 5.13 -8.19 -23.50
N GLU A 7 4.00 -8.44 -24.15
CA GLU A 7 3.94 -9.37 -25.28
C GLU A 7 4.78 -8.89 -26.49
N GLU A 8 5.06 -7.59 -26.55
CA GLU A 8 5.96 -6.96 -27.52
C GLU A 8 7.46 -7.20 -27.22
N GLY A 9 7.77 -7.93 -26.14
CA GLY A 9 9.13 -8.27 -25.72
C GLY A 9 9.84 -7.17 -24.93
N LEU A 10 9.12 -6.14 -24.50
CA LEU A 10 9.68 -5.05 -23.70
C LEU A 10 9.69 -5.45 -22.21
N ASN A 11 10.79 -5.16 -21.53
CA ASN A 11 10.94 -5.43 -20.10
C ASN A 11 10.87 -4.12 -19.31
N ILE A 12 9.86 -4.00 -18.46
CA ILE A 12 9.65 -2.84 -17.60
C ILE A 12 10.09 -3.19 -16.18
N ASN A 13 10.96 -2.36 -15.63
CA ASN A 13 11.34 -2.46 -14.22
C ASN A 13 10.22 -1.82 -13.36
N PRO A 14 9.53 -2.58 -12.48
CA PRO A 14 8.45 -2.06 -11.66
C PRO A 14 8.85 -0.90 -10.75
N ALA A 15 10.12 -0.83 -10.33
CA ALA A 15 10.63 0.26 -9.49
C ALA A 15 10.57 1.63 -10.19
N HIS A 16 10.46 1.65 -11.51
CA HIS A 16 10.33 2.86 -12.31
C HIS A 16 8.89 3.16 -12.73
N VAL A 17 7.92 2.35 -12.33
CA VAL A 17 6.51 2.60 -12.64
C VAL A 17 5.89 3.46 -11.53
N VAL A 18 5.42 4.65 -11.91
CA VAL A 18 4.74 5.58 -11.00
C VAL A 18 3.25 5.29 -10.96
N GLN A 19 2.67 5.04 -12.14
CA GLN A 19 1.24 4.83 -12.30
C GLN A 19 1.01 3.95 -13.53
N PHE A 20 -0.06 3.17 -13.51
CA PHE A 20 -0.60 2.56 -14.72
C PHE A 20 -2.10 2.78 -14.80
N THR A 21 -2.66 2.75 -16.00
CA THR A 21 -4.10 2.93 -16.24
C THR A 21 -4.51 2.09 -17.43
N THR A 22 -5.51 1.24 -17.22
CA THR A 22 -6.16 0.51 -18.32
C THR A 22 -7.12 1.45 -19.05
N LEU A 23 -6.89 1.63 -20.34
CA LEU A 23 -7.66 2.46 -21.24
C LEU A 23 -8.90 1.70 -21.74
N ARG A 24 -9.87 2.43 -22.32
CA ARG A 24 -11.12 1.85 -22.82
C ARG A 24 -10.93 0.84 -23.95
N ASN A 25 -9.85 0.94 -24.70
CA ASN A 25 -9.48 0.02 -25.79
C ASN A 25 -8.76 -1.26 -25.28
N GLY A 26 -8.60 -1.43 -23.96
CA GLY A 26 -7.91 -2.57 -23.37
C GLY A 26 -6.41 -2.39 -23.19
N GLN A 27 -5.78 -1.40 -23.83
CA GLN A 27 -4.37 -1.08 -23.61
C GLN A 27 -4.12 -0.60 -22.19
N THR A 28 -2.92 -0.87 -21.68
CA THR A 28 -2.43 -0.27 -20.45
C THR A 28 -1.42 0.83 -20.75
N ARG A 29 -1.68 2.02 -20.23
CA ARG A 29 -0.72 3.12 -20.21
C ARG A 29 0.06 3.08 -18.91
N ILE A 30 1.38 3.11 -18.98
CA ILE A 30 2.31 3.08 -17.86
C ILE A 30 3.09 4.40 -17.84
N LEU A 31 3.01 5.13 -16.73
CA LEU A 31 3.79 6.33 -16.46
C LEU A 31 5.06 5.94 -15.71
N LEU A 32 6.22 6.30 -16.26
CA LEU A 32 7.52 6.02 -15.67
C LEU A 32 8.01 7.18 -14.80
N THR A 33 8.96 6.91 -13.89
CA THR A 33 9.59 7.94 -13.03
C THR A 33 10.34 9.00 -13.81
N THR A 34 10.69 8.72 -15.07
CA THR A 34 11.29 9.68 -16.01
C THR A 34 10.28 10.67 -16.60
N GLY A 35 8.98 10.49 -16.33
CA GLY A 35 7.89 11.23 -16.96
C GLY A 35 7.48 10.70 -18.34
N GLY A 36 8.17 9.67 -18.86
CA GLY A 36 7.80 9.00 -20.09
C GLY A 36 6.58 8.09 -19.92
N GLU A 37 5.78 7.95 -20.98
CA GLU A 37 4.65 7.03 -21.04
C GLU A 37 4.98 5.84 -21.96
N GLN A 38 4.56 4.64 -21.55
CA GLN A 38 4.56 3.45 -22.40
C GLN A 38 3.14 2.90 -22.54
N TYR A 39 2.79 2.48 -23.75
CA TYR A 39 1.51 1.86 -24.07
C TYR A 39 1.78 0.40 -24.39
N VAL A 40 1.08 -0.50 -23.72
CA VAL A 40 1.25 -1.93 -23.88
C VAL A 40 -0.13 -2.58 -24.03
N ASP A 41 -0.28 -3.46 -25.02
CA ASP A 41 -1.54 -4.16 -25.26
C ASP A 41 -1.83 -5.16 -24.13
N THR A 42 -0.79 -5.87 -23.71
CA THR A 42 -0.88 -7.02 -22.80
C THR A 42 0.43 -7.18 -22.03
N CYS A 43 0.31 -7.42 -20.72
CA CYS A 43 1.42 -7.80 -19.86
C CYS A 43 1.26 -9.27 -19.49
N SER A 44 2.36 -10.02 -19.45
CA SER A 44 2.35 -11.44 -19.05
C SER A 44 1.84 -11.64 -17.62
N ASP A 45 1.98 -10.61 -16.79
CA ASP A 45 1.51 -10.55 -15.41
C ASP A 45 0.40 -9.51 -15.26
N SER A 46 -0.60 -9.80 -14.41
CA SER A 46 -1.56 -8.79 -13.97
C SER A 46 -0.78 -7.68 -13.25
N LEU A 47 -0.73 -6.49 -13.85
CA LEU A 47 -0.04 -5.34 -13.25
C LEU A 47 -0.60 -5.00 -11.86
N ARG A 48 -1.88 -5.30 -11.60
CA ARG A 48 -2.50 -5.14 -10.28
C ARG A 48 -1.90 -6.07 -9.21
N ASP A 49 -1.35 -7.20 -9.62
CA ASP A 49 -0.71 -8.16 -8.72
C ASP A 49 0.73 -7.71 -8.40
N LEU A 50 1.30 -6.85 -9.25
CA LEU A 50 2.64 -6.29 -9.11
C LEU A 50 2.65 -4.95 -8.38
N PHE A 51 1.55 -4.22 -8.41
CA PHE A 51 1.39 -2.93 -7.74
C PHE A 51 0.22 -2.98 -6.78
N ILE A 52 0.52 -2.91 -5.48
CA ILE A 52 -0.50 -2.82 -4.44
C ILE A 52 -1.18 -1.45 -4.56
N PRO A 53 -2.49 -1.38 -4.88
CA PRO A 53 -3.19 -0.12 -5.01
C PRO A 53 -3.16 0.65 -3.68
N VAL A 54 -2.94 1.95 -3.76
CA VAL A 54 -3.01 2.85 -2.61
C VAL A 54 -4.16 3.83 -2.84
N ILE A 55 -5.19 3.79 -1.99
CA ILE A 55 -6.33 4.72 -2.04
C ILE A 55 -6.25 5.71 -0.88
N PRO A 56 -6.53 7.01 -1.08
CA PRO A 56 -6.57 7.97 0.01
C PRO A 56 -7.58 7.55 1.09
N ALA A 57 -7.21 7.75 2.36
CA ALA A 57 -8.12 7.54 3.47
C ALA A 57 -9.08 8.73 3.60
N ALA A 58 -10.32 8.48 4.06
CA ALA A 58 -11.17 9.58 4.46
C ALA A 58 -10.55 10.30 5.69
N PRO A 59 -10.80 11.60 5.87
CA PRO A 59 -10.32 12.29 7.07
C PRO A 59 -10.84 11.66 8.35
N GLY A 60 -10.01 11.62 9.41
CA GLY A 60 -10.41 11.18 10.75
C GLY A 60 -10.03 9.76 11.13
N PHE A 61 -9.44 8.97 10.22
CA PHE A 61 -8.86 7.67 10.59
C PHE A 61 -7.52 7.86 11.32
N VAL A 62 -7.41 7.27 12.51
CA VAL A 62 -6.21 7.31 13.36
C VAL A 62 -5.91 5.90 13.86
N ALA A 63 -4.65 5.48 13.78
CA ALA A 63 -4.19 4.28 14.47
C ALA A 63 -3.62 4.64 15.83
N VAL A 64 -3.91 3.79 16.82
CA VAL A 64 -3.40 3.87 18.18
C VAL A 64 -2.39 2.74 18.36
N PHE A 65 -1.15 3.10 18.65
CA PHE A 65 -0.09 2.17 19.02
C PHE A 65 0.08 2.20 20.53
N ALA A 66 0.26 1.04 21.15
CA ALA A 66 0.50 0.92 22.58
C ALA A 66 1.85 0.24 22.82
N ASP A 67 2.79 0.99 23.38
CA ASP A 67 4.10 0.48 23.75
C ASP A 67 4.08 0.13 25.25
N GLY A 68 4.25 -1.15 25.58
CA GLY A 68 4.34 -1.60 26.97
C GLY A 68 5.69 -1.24 27.58
N LEU A 69 5.66 -0.56 28.73
CA LEU A 69 6.85 -0.15 29.47
C LEU A 69 7.21 -1.19 30.55
N SER A 70 8.47 -1.20 30.97
CA SER A 70 8.99 -2.15 31.95
C SER A 70 8.36 -2.03 33.34
N ASP A 71 7.72 -0.90 33.63
CA ASP A 71 6.98 -0.64 34.87
C ASP A 71 5.51 -1.12 34.82
N GLY A 72 5.11 -1.78 33.73
CA GLY A 72 3.75 -2.28 33.52
C GLY A 72 2.77 -1.22 33.02
N THR A 73 3.22 0.00 32.73
CA THR A 73 2.39 1.04 32.11
C THR A 73 2.44 0.98 30.58
N PHE A 74 1.49 1.64 29.92
CA PHE A 74 1.42 1.73 28.47
C PHE A 74 1.62 3.16 28.00
N HIS A 75 2.47 3.34 27.00
CA HIS A 75 2.60 4.59 26.27
C HIS A 75 1.82 4.51 24.96
N TYR A 76 0.89 5.43 24.75
CA TYR A 76 0.04 5.45 23.57
C TYR A 76 0.51 6.49 22.55
N ARG A 77 0.65 6.07 21.29
CA ARG A 77 1.00 6.95 20.16
C ARG A 77 -0.11 6.93 19.12
N HIS A 78 -0.50 8.10 18.65
CA HIS A 78 -1.51 8.28 17.60
C HIS A 78 -0.85 8.62 16.27
N ARG A 79 -1.27 7.98 15.18
CA ARG A 79 -0.87 8.37 13.82
C ARG A 79 -2.06 8.45 12.89
N SER A 80 -2.15 9.55 12.16
CA SER A 80 -3.14 9.74 11.08
C SER A 80 -2.93 8.71 9.99
N VAL A 81 -4.00 8.02 9.59
CA VAL A 81 -4.00 7.18 8.39
C VAL A 81 -4.28 8.09 7.19
N ILE A 82 -3.33 8.15 6.27
CA ILE A 82 -3.42 9.00 5.07
C ILE A 82 -3.86 8.23 3.83
N ALA A 83 -3.67 6.90 3.81
CA ALA A 83 -4.08 6.04 2.71
C ALA A 83 -4.24 4.57 3.15
N TRP A 84 -4.84 3.77 2.27
CA TRP A 84 -4.99 2.32 2.43
C TRP A 84 -4.34 1.58 1.27
N ARG A 85 -3.47 0.62 1.59
CA ARG A 85 -2.95 -0.38 0.66
C ARG A 85 -3.96 -1.52 0.54
N LEU A 86 -4.43 -1.79 -0.67
CA LEU A 86 -5.40 -2.85 -0.93
C LEU A 86 -4.68 -4.15 -1.28
N CYS A 87 -4.40 -4.99 -0.29
CA CYS A 87 -3.73 -6.27 -0.50
C CYS A 87 -4.76 -7.41 -0.55
N ALA A 88 -4.40 -8.54 -1.17
CA ALA A 88 -5.26 -9.73 -1.20
C ALA A 88 -5.60 -10.27 0.20
N SER A 89 -4.70 -10.10 1.18
CA SER A 89 -4.88 -10.51 2.58
C SER A 89 -5.65 -9.49 3.43
N GLY A 90 -6.04 -8.34 2.87
CA GLY A 90 -6.73 -7.27 3.58
C GLY A 90 -6.17 -5.88 3.26
N ASN A 91 -6.78 -4.86 3.85
CA ASN A 91 -6.38 -3.48 3.66
C ASN A 91 -5.43 -3.04 4.77
N TYR A 92 -4.28 -2.48 4.41
CA TYR A 92 -3.25 -2.05 5.35
C TYR A 92 -3.15 -0.51 5.39
N PRO A 93 -3.14 0.12 6.56
CA PRO A 93 -3.05 1.57 6.67
C PRO A 93 -1.65 2.08 6.28
N VAL A 94 -1.61 3.26 5.67
CA VAL A 94 -0.42 4.06 5.44
C VAL A 94 -0.50 5.30 6.32
N PHE A 95 0.57 5.60 7.06
CA PHE A 95 0.59 6.67 8.06
C PHE A 95 1.35 7.91 7.57
N GLU A 96 1.02 9.06 8.15
CA GLU A 96 1.79 10.29 8.00
C GLU A 96 3.16 10.20 8.71
N GLY A 97 4.23 10.71 8.06
CA GLY A 97 5.57 10.85 8.64
C GLY A 97 6.57 9.77 8.25
N TYR A 98 7.86 10.02 8.52
CA TYR A 98 8.95 9.05 8.32
C TYR A 98 8.79 7.87 9.28
N ALA A 99 9.10 6.66 8.84
CA ALA A 99 8.98 5.46 9.65
C ALA A 99 10.35 4.77 9.73
N GLU A 100 11.02 4.89 10.87
CA GLU A 100 12.20 4.07 11.20
C GLU A 100 11.80 2.69 11.77
N ASP A 101 10.57 2.56 12.31
CA ASP A 101 10.13 1.37 13.06
C ASP A 101 8.95 0.58 12.42
N ALA A 102 8.52 0.89 11.19
CA ALA A 102 7.27 0.34 10.63
C ALA A 102 7.39 -0.99 9.87
N ASP A 103 8.54 -1.66 9.91
CA ASP A 103 8.75 -2.94 9.21
C ASP A 103 8.27 -4.17 10.01
N ASP A 104 8.02 -4.04 11.32
CA ASP A 104 7.58 -5.15 12.17
C ASP A 104 6.08 -5.03 12.50
N TYR A 105 5.23 -5.60 11.63
CA TYR A 105 3.79 -5.67 11.85
C TYR A 105 3.44 -6.71 12.94
N ALA A 106 3.40 -6.28 14.20
CA ALA A 106 2.64 -6.97 15.24
C ALA A 106 1.36 -6.17 15.53
N VAL A 107 0.26 -6.52 14.86
CA VAL A 107 -1.06 -5.96 15.16
C VAL A 107 -1.63 -6.72 16.36
N VAL A 108 -1.64 -6.08 17.53
CA VAL A 108 -2.44 -6.54 18.67
C VAL A 108 -3.82 -5.91 18.52
N ILE A 109 -4.82 -6.73 18.15
CA ILE A 109 -6.23 -6.33 18.18
C ILE A 109 -6.71 -6.52 19.61
N ASP A 110 -6.85 -5.45 20.37
CA ASP A 110 -7.55 -5.49 21.65
C ASP A 110 -9.06 -5.44 21.39
N LEU A 111 -9.74 -6.57 21.62
CA LEU A 111 -11.20 -6.65 21.58
C LEU A 111 -11.72 -6.05 22.89
N LEU A 112 -11.87 -4.72 22.93
CA LEU A 112 -12.69 -4.06 23.93
C LEU A 112 -14.15 -4.47 23.71
N ILE A 113 -14.53 -5.63 24.25
CA ILE A 113 -15.91 -5.98 24.53
C ILE A 113 -16.35 -4.99 25.61
N ALA A 114 -17.16 -4.01 25.21
CA ALA A 114 -17.88 -3.19 26.16
C ALA A 114 -18.81 -4.10 26.97
N THR A 115 -18.39 -4.48 28.18
CA THR A 115 -19.32 -4.98 29.20
C THR A 115 -20.17 -3.80 29.64
N GLU A 116 -21.36 -3.70 29.08
CA GLU A 116 -22.46 -2.96 29.72
C GLU A 116 -22.98 -3.79 30.90
N ASN A 117 -22.80 -3.21 32.11
CA ASN A 117 -23.44 -3.47 33.41
C ASN A 117 -23.60 -4.92 33.91
#